data_AF-A0A8S0GW79-F1
#
_entry.id   AF-A0A8S0GW79-F1
#
_cell.length_a   1.000
_cell.length_b   1.000
_cell.length_c   1.000
_cell.angle_alpha   90.00
_cell.angle_beta   90.00
_cell.angle_gamma   90.00
#
_symmetry.space_group_name_H-M   'P 1'
#
loop_
_entity.id
_entity.type
_entity.pdbx_description
1 polymer ?
#
loop_
_entity_poly.entity_id
_entity_poly.type
_entity_poly.pdbx_seq_one_letter_code
_entity_poly.pdbx_strand_id
1 'polypeptide(L)'
;MRGIQKVSWAMGLSALVASGAWASEAAIKPKVVLISMFAPEAQHWIERLELKREIRVPGLAAEYPVIRCNDREVCLLTTGMGQTNAAASTLALALSPKFDLRKSYFLIAGIAGISPQHGTIGTAAWAHYLVEFGTQWEIDSRDAPEGWPTGYLGINTKGPNEKPPLDYKTEVFELNPSSRPRPSP
;
A
#
# COMPACT_ATOMS: atom_id res chain seq x y z
N MET A 1 77.23 27.93 21.41
CA MET A 1 75.95 28.37 20.80
C MET A 1 75.50 27.31 19.81
N ARG A 2 74.21 26.93 19.82
CA ARG A 2 73.51 25.94 18.96
C ARG A 2 73.90 24.48 19.25
N GLY A 3 73.06 23.58 19.78
CA GLY A 3 71.60 23.47 19.74
C GLY A 3 71.21 22.47 18.64
N ILE A 4 71.16 21.17 18.96
CA ILE A 4 70.57 20.14 18.09
C ILE A 4 69.48 19.44 18.92
N GLN A 5 68.25 19.93 18.76
CA GLN A 5 67.05 19.29 19.26
C GLN A 5 66.75 18.04 18.43
N LYS A 6 66.62 16.89 19.09
CA LYS A 6 66.01 15.69 18.51
C LYS A 6 64.51 15.95 18.35
N VAL A 7 64.06 16.09 17.11
CA VAL A 7 62.64 16.20 16.77
C VAL A 7 62.10 14.79 16.59
N SER A 8 61.38 14.30 17.60
CA SER A 8 60.65 13.02 17.56
C SER A 8 59.28 13.28 16.93
N TRP A 9 59.03 12.74 15.74
CA TRP A 9 57.70 12.78 15.11
C TRP A 9 56.86 11.63 15.68
N ALA A 10 56.03 11.95 16.67
CA ALA A 10 54.89 11.11 17.00
C ALA A 10 53.72 11.53 16.09
N MET A 11 53.50 10.80 14.99
CA MET A 11 52.24 10.90 14.24
C MET A 11 51.13 10.27 15.08
N GLY A 12 50.41 11.09 15.84
CA GLY A 12 49.15 10.69 16.45
C GLY A 12 48.08 10.57 15.38
N LEU A 13 47.68 9.33 15.03
CA LEU A 13 46.43 9.08 14.33
C LEU A 13 45.27 9.35 15.31
N SER A 14 44.75 10.57 15.31
CA SER A 14 43.43 10.85 15.89
C SER A 14 42.37 10.34 14.91
N ALA A 15 41.97 9.07 15.07
CA ALA A 15 40.75 8.57 14.47
C ALA A 15 39.57 9.25 15.18
N LEU A 16 39.04 10.32 14.58
CA LEU A 16 37.74 10.86 14.92
C LEU A 16 36.69 9.81 14.55
N VAL A 17 36.34 8.95 15.50
CA VAL A 17 35.10 8.17 15.45
C VAL A 17 33.98 9.18 15.63
N ALA A 18 33.54 9.78 14.52
CA ALA A 18 32.28 10.49 14.47
C ALA A 18 31.19 9.46 14.76
N SER A 19 30.83 9.34 16.04
CA SER A 19 29.61 8.69 16.46
C SER A 19 28.49 9.57 15.92
N GLY A 20 28.09 9.31 14.68
CA GLY A 20 26.87 9.84 14.11
C GLY A 20 25.76 9.32 15.01
N ALA A 21 25.34 10.14 15.97
CA ALA A 21 24.05 9.98 16.59
C ALA A 21 23.05 10.11 15.45
N TRP A 22 22.63 8.98 14.86
CA TRP A 22 21.42 8.92 14.10
C TRP A 22 20.33 9.32 15.07
N ALA A 23 19.97 10.61 15.08
CA ALA A 23 18.73 11.04 15.66
C ALA A 23 17.66 10.20 14.97
N SER A 24 17.10 9.24 15.71
CA SER A 24 15.88 8.55 15.28
C SER A 24 14.83 9.63 15.18
N GLU A 25 14.63 10.20 13.99
CA GLU A 25 13.49 11.07 13.74
C GLU A 25 12.25 10.31 14.21
N ALA A 26 11.42 10.98 15.02
CA ALA A 26 10.25 10.33 15.58
C ALA A 26 9.41 9.76 14.43
N ALA A 27 9.01 8.49 14.55
CA ALA A 27 8.21 7.83 13.52
C ALA A 27 6.93 8.63 13.25
N ILE A 28 6.60 8.80 11.97
CA ILE A 28 5.43 9.50 11.50
C ILE A 28 4.20 8.70 11.90
N LYS A 29 3.23 9.35 12.55
CA LYS A 29 2.03 8.69 13.08
C LYS A 29 0.78 9.20 12.37
N PRO A 30 0.50 8.75 11.14
CA PRO A 30 -0.70 9.19 10.45
C PRO A 30 -1.95 8.70 11.17
N LYS A 31 -2.94 9.57 11.34
CA LYS A 31 -4.29 9.16 11.76
C LYS A 31 -5.04 8.50 10.61
N VAL A 32 -4.82 8.98 9.39
CA VAL A 32 -5.43 8.43 8.17
C VAL A 32 -4.35 8.17 7.13
N VAL A 33 -4.36 6.95 6.58
CA VAL A 33 -3.61 6.56 5.41
C VAL A 33 -4.59 6.37 4.26
N LEU A 34 -4.58 7.30 3.32
CA LEU A 34 -5.27 7.19 2.06
C LEU A 34 -4.48 6.26 1.14
N ILE A 35 -5.18 5.41 0.40
CA ILE A 35 -4.59 4.53 -0.60
C ILE A 35 -5.31 4.79 -1.93
N SER A 36 -4.53 5.11 -2.96
CA SER A 36 -4.98 5.26 -4.35
C SER A 36 -4.11 4.40 -5.27
N MET A 37 -4.57 4.13 -6.49
CA MET A 37 -3.88 3.18 -7.37
C MET A 37 -3.00 3.88 -8.40
N PHE A 38 -3.37 5.06 -8.89
CA PHE A 38 -2.61 5.78 -9.91
C PHE A 38 -2.74 7.31 -9.79
N ALA A 39 -1.94 8.05 -10.55
CA ALA A 39 -1.78 9.51 -10.39
C ALA A 39 -3.10 10.31 -10.46
N PRO A 40 -3.99 10.15 -11.46
CA PRO A 40 -5.30 10.82 -11.51
C PRO A 40 -6.17 10.64 -10.26
N GLU A 41 -6.21 9.45 -9.66
CA GLU A 41 -6.92 9.24 -8.38
C GLU A 41 -6.23 9.97 -7.24
N ALA A 42 -4.89 9.88 -7.18
CA ALA A 42 -4.07 10.50 -6.15
C ALA A 42 -4.16 12.03 -6.16
N GLN A 43 -4.19 12.63 -7.35
CA GLN A 43 -4.02 14.07 -7.57
C GLN A 43 -5.05 14.90 -6.81
N HIS A 44 -6.31 14.46 -6.83
CA HIS A 44 -7.40 15.13 -6.14
C HIS A 44 -7.18 15.20 -4.62
N TRP A 45 -6.61 14.15 -4.03
CA TRP A 45 -6.25 14.14 -2.61
C TRP A 45 -5.04 15.02 -2.33
N ILE A 46 -4.00 14.94 -3.17
CA ILE A 46 -2.77 15.71 -3.02
C ILE A 46 -3.07 17.22 -3.01
N GLU A 47 -3.88 17.69 -3.96
CA GLU A 47 -4.23 19.10 -4.08
C GLU A 47 -5.13 19.56 -2.94
N ARG A 48 -6.23 18.85 -2.67
CA ARG A 48 -7.22 19.27 -1.67
C ARG A 48 -6.72 19.17 -0.24
N LEU A 49 -5.86 18.20 0.05
CA LEU A 49 -5.33 17.98 1.40
C LEU A 49 -3.93 18.58 1.59
N GLU A 50 -3.35 19.16 0.53
CA GLU A 50 -2.02 19.77 0.51
C GLU A 50 -0.93 18.80 0.98
N LEU A 51 -0.89 17.60 0.39
CA LEU A 51 0.07 16.54 0.75
C LEU A 51 1.47 16.82 0.17
N LYS A 52 2.14 17.83 0.73
CA LYS A 52 3.38 18.41 0.22
C LYS A 52 4.64 17.69 0.72
N ARG A 53 4.59 17.00 1.86
CA ARG A 53 5.76 16.29 2.41
C ARG A 53 5.93 14.94 1.71
N GLU A 54 7.03 14.75 1.01
CA GLU A 54 7.37 13.47 0.38
C GLU A 54 8.32 12.66 1.26
N ILE A 55 7.97 11.41 1.53
CA ILE A 55 8.80 10.46 2.29
C ILE A 55 9.11 9.28 1.39
N ARG A 56 10.38 9.13 1.01
CA ARG A 56 10.83 7.97 0.24
C ARG A 56 10.86 6.72 1.11
N VAL A 57 10.23 5.66 0.65
CA VAL A 57 10.19 4.34 1.31
C VAL A 57 10.70 3.28 0.33
N PRO A 58 11.77 2.54 0.67
CA PRO A 58 12.23 1.42 -0.15
C PRO A 58 11.14 0.34 -0.30
N GLY A 59 11.00 -0.22 -1.50
CA GLY A 59 10.03 -1.29 -1.78
C GLY A 59 8.66 -0.83 -2.28
N LEU A 60 8.40 0.49 -2.31
CA LEU A 60 7.25 1.03 -3.05
C LEU A 60 7.41 0.80 -4.56
N ALA A 61 6.29 0.84 -5.29
CA ALA A 61 6.29 0.82 -6.74
C ALA A 61 7.25 1.86 -7.32
N ALA A 62 8.02 1.46 -8.34
CA ALA A 62 9.07 2.31 -8.92
C ALA A 62 8.52 3.64 -9.47
N GLU A 63 7.31 3.61 -10.02
CA GLU A 63 6.59 4.79 -10.53
C GLU A 63 6.11 5.73 -9.41
N TYR A 64 5.83 5.18 -8.22
CA TYR A 64 5.30 5.91 -7.07
C TYR A 64 6.20 5.72 -5.82
N PRO A 65 7.46 6.19 -5.85
CA PRO A 65 8.45 5.80 -4.85
C PRO A 65 8.39 6.60 -3.54
N VAL A 66 7.31 7.36 -3.31
CA VAL A 66 7.16 8.24 -2.14
C VAL A 66 5.77 8.11 -1.53
N ILE A 67 5.70 8.22 -0.21
CA ILE A 67 4.46 8.49 0.54
C ILE A 67 4.33 10.01 0.67
N ARG A 68 3.16 10.56 0.37
CA ARG A 68 2.89 11.99 0.51
C ARG A 68 2.10 12.26 1.78
N CYS A 69 2.55 13.16 2.64
CA CYS A 69 1.86 13.51 3.88
C CYS A 69 1.66 15.02 4.03
N ASN A 70 0.79 15.41 4.94
CA ASN A 70 0.64 16.78 5.41
C ASN A 70 0.83 16.88 6.93
N ASP A 71 0.74 18.10 7.46
CA ASP A 71 0.88 18.39 8.90
C ASP A 71 -0.39 18.10 9.70
N ARG A 72 -1.44 17.56 9.05
CA ARG A 72 -2.72 17.17 9.66
C ARG A 72 -2.82 15.66 9.90
N GLU A 73 -1.67 14.98 9.98
CA GLU A 73 -1.57 13.54 10.23
C GLU A 73 -2.28 12.69 9.16
N VAL A 74 -2.34 13.18 7.91
CA VAL A 74 -2.83 12.41 6.76
C VAL A 74 -1.67 12.08 5.83
N CYS A 75 -1.59 10.81 5.44
CA CYS A 75 -0.65 10.35 4.43
C CYS A 75 -1.39 9.65 3.28
N LEU A 76 -0.79 9.66 2.10
CA LEU A 76 -1.27 9.03 0.88
C LEU A 76 -0.20 8.09 0.34
N LEU A 77 -0.59 6.83 0.16
CA LEU A 77 0.13 5.83 -0.61
C LEU A 77 -0.52 5.73 -1.99
N THR A 78 0.27 5.91 -3.05
CA THR A 78 -0.14 5.52 -4.41
C THR A 78 0.54 4.21 -4.75
N THR A 79 -0.23 3.15 -4.99
CA THR A 79 0.34 1.79 -5.08
C THR A 79 0.88 1.43 -6.45
N GLY A 80 0.41 2.08 -7.51
CA GLY A 80 0.44 1.50 -8.86
C GLY A 80 -0.73 0.52 -9.07
N MET A 81 -1.14 0.35 -10.32
CA MET A 81 -2.21 -0.59 -10.68
C MET A 81 -1.75 -2.05 -10.54
N GLY A 82 -2.71 -2.94 -10.26
CA GLY A 82 -2.50 -4.38 -10.12
C GLY A 82 -2.29 -4.83 -8.67
N GLN A 83 -2.79 -6.02 -8.35
CA GLN A 83 -2.77 -6.59 -7.00
C GLN A 83 -1.35 -6.73 -6.43
N THR A 84 -0.37 -7.14 -7.26
CA THR A 84 1.03 -7.29 -6.84
C THR A 84 1.64 -5.95 -6.38
N ASN A 85 1.39 -4.87 -7.11
CA ASN A 85 1.88 -3.54 -6.76
C ASN A 85 1.21 -3.01 -5.48
N ALA A 86 -0.10 -3.23 -5.34
CA ALA A 86 -0.85 -2.90 -4.13
C ALA A 86 -0.33 -3.64 -2.90
N ALA A 87 -0.14 -4.97 -3.00
CA ALA A 87 0.36 -5.79 -1.91
C ALA A 87 1.80 -5.39 -1.51
N ALA A 88 2.72 -5.30 -2.49
CA ALA A 88 4.12 -4.98 -2.25
C ALA A 88 4.29 -3.58 -1.65
N SER A 89 3.61 -2.56 -2.20
CA SER A 89 3.72 -1.18 -1.71
C SER A 89 3.10 -1.01 -0.32
N THR A 90 1.97 -1.68 -0.05
CA THR A 90 1.34 -1.65 1.29
C THR A 90 2.23 -2.32 2.33
N LEU A 91 2.83 -3.46 1.98
CA LEU A 91 3.78 -4.16 2.84
C LEU A 91 5.02 -3.30 3.12
N ALA A 92 5.58 -2.65 2.09
CA ALA A 92 6.71 -1.75 2.23
C ALA A 92 6.41 -0.57 3.18
N LEU A 93 5.20 0.01 3.10
CA LEU A 93 4.74 1.02 4.05
C LEU A 93 4.61 0.43 5.46
N ALA A 94 3.97 -0.73 5.61
CA ALA A 94 3.69 -1.37 6.89
C ALA A 94 4.97 -1.76 7.66
N LEU A 95 6.01 -2.18 6.95
CA LEU A 95 7.29 -2.57 7.53
C LEU A 95 8.29 -1.42 7.67
N SER A 96 7.98 -0.24 7.13
CA SER A 96 8.89 0.90 7.19
C SER A 96 9.02 1.42 8.62
N PRO A 97 10.24 1.52 9.18
CA PRO A 97 10.45 2.06 10.53
C PRO A 97 10.15 3.57 10.62
N LYS A 98 9.91 4.22 9.47
CA LYS A 98 9.56 5.65 9.40
C LYS A 98 8.13 5.92 9.86
N PHE A 99 7.27 4.91 9.93
CA PHE A 99 5.85 5.07 10.24
C PHE A 99 5.43 4.21 11.43
N ASP A 100 4.57 4.76 12.30
CA ASP A 100 3.87 4.02 13.34
C ASP A 100 2.38 3.98 13.00
N LEU A 101 1.93 2.84 12.45
CA LEU A 101 0.59 2.67 11.90
C LEU A 101 -0.41 2.02 12.87
N ARG A 102 0.00 1.74 14.11
CA ARG A 102 -0.79 0.96 15.08
C ARG A 102 -2.13 1.61 15.45
N LYS A 103 -2.28 2.91 15.20
CA LYS A 103 -3.49 3.70 15.46
C LYS A 103 -3.94 4.48 14.21
N SER A 104 -3.70 3.92 13.03
CA SER A 104 -4.09 4.53 11.76
C SER A 104 -5.36 3.89 11.20
N TYR A 105 -6.21 4.71 10.57
CA TYR A 105 -7.27 4.24 9.70
C TYR A 105 -6.78 4.19 8.26
N PHE A 106 -7.06 3.10 7.56
CA PHE A 106 -6.77 2.96 6.14
C PHE A 106 -8.03 3.20 5.33
N LEU A 107 -7.97 4.11 4.36
CA LEU A 107 -9.05 4.40 3.43
C LEU A 107 -8.56 4.18 2.01
N ILE A 108 -9.07 3.12 1.38
CA ILE A 108 -8.82 2.83 -0.03
C ILE A 108 -9.89 3.57 -0.83
N ALA A 109 -9.47 4.50 -1.68
CA ALA A 109 -10.37 5.29 -2.50
C ALA A 109 -9.89 5.25 -3.95
N GLY A 110 -10.75 4.75 -4.84
CA GLY A 110 -10.46 4.67 -6.26
C GLY A 110 -11.74 4.51 -7.07
N ILE A 111 -11.58 4.53 -8.39
CA ILE A 111 -12.66 4.27 -9.34
C ILE A 111 -12.83 2.77 -9.54
N ALA A 112 -14.07 2.34 -9.76
CA ALA A 112 -14.40 0.94 -10.01
C ALA A 112 -15.60 0.83 -10.96
N GLY A 113 -15.76 -0.34 -11.56
CA GLY A 113 -16.99 -0.70 -12.26
C GLY A 113 -18.11 -1.01 -11.26
N ILE A 114 -19.34 -0.70 -11.64
CA ILE A 114 -20.55 -1.07 -10.89
C ILE A 114 -21.57 -1.70 -11.83
N SER A 115 -22.30 -2.70 -11.35
CA SER A 115 -23.44 -3.26 -12.09
C SER A 115 -24.47 -2.16 -12.34
N PRO A 116 -24.98 -2.00 -13.58
CA PRO A 116 -26.02 -1.01 -13.90
C PRO A 116 -27.32 -1.18 -13.10
N GLN A 117 -27.55 -2.38 -12.53
CA GLN A 117 -28.70 -2.64 -11.67
C GLN A 117 -28.54 -2.02 -10.27
N HIS A 118 -27.33 -1.63 -9.88
CA HIS A 118 -26.99 -1.12 -8.55
C HIS A 118 -26.45 0.32 -8.55
N GLY A 119 -26.19 0.91 -9.72
CA GLY A 119 -25.79 2.31 -9.83
C GLY A 119 -25.45 2.74 -11.25
N THR A 120 -25.25 4.04 -11.43
CA THR A 120 -24.87 4.68 -12.69
C THR A 120 -23.48 5.33 -12.59
N ILE A 121 -22.97 5.89 -13.70
CA ILE A 121 -21.71 6.65 -13.70
C ILE A 121 -21.73 7.75 -12.64
N GLY A 122 -20.65 7.83 -11.85
CA GLY A 122 -20.53 8.79 -10.74
C GLY A 122 -21.13 8.33 -9.41
N THR A 123 -21.71 7.13 -9.34
CA THR A 123 -22.16 6.55 -8.06
C THR A 123 -20.97 6.34 -7.13
N ALA A 124 -21.05 6.89 -5.92
CA ALA A 124 -20.12 6.58 -4.84
C ALA A 124 -20.70 5.46 -3.97
N ALA A 125 -19.92 4.40 -3.76
CA ALA A 125 -20.31 3.25 -2.95
C ALA A 125 -19.31 3.03 -1.82
N TRP A 126 -19.80 2.53 -0.68
CA TRP A 126 -18.98 2.09 0.43
C TRP A 126 -19.05 0.57 0.55
N ALA A 127 -17.92 -0.12 0.36
CA ALA A 127 -17.88 -1.57 0.42
C ALA A 127 -18.10 -2.07 1.87
N HIS A 128 -18.90 -3.13 1.99
CA HIS A 128 -19.07 -3.87 3.24
C HIS A 128 -18.11 -5.05 3.31
N TYR A 129 -17.86 -5.69 2.17
CA TYR A 129 -16.97 -6.82 2.02
C TYR A 129 -16.05 -6.54 0.83
N LEU A 130 -14.78 -6.94 0.98
CA LEU A 130 -13.86 -7.12 -0.13
C LEU A 130 -13.84 -8.61 -0.47
N VAL A 131 -14.03 -8.95 -1.74
CA VAL A 131 -13.98 -10.33 -2.23
C VAL A 131 -12.92 -10.41 -3.33
N GLU A 132 -11.96 -11.30 -3.15
CA GLU A 132 -10.95 -11.64 -4.15
C GLU A 132 -11.42 -12.84 -4.96
N PHE A 133 -11.45 -12.70 -6.29
CA PHE A 133 -11.93 -13.74 -7.21
C PHE A 133 -10.93 -14.09 -8.32
N GLY A 134 -9.75 -13.46 -8.34
CA GLY A 134 -8.73 -13.68 -9.36
C GLY A 134 -7.92 -14.95 -9.15
N THR A 135 -7.90 -15.50 -7.93
CA THR A 135 -7.23 -16.79 -7.67
C THR A 135 -8.16 -17.93 -8.05
N GLN A 136 -7.94 -18.50 -9.23
CA GLN A 136 -8.76 -19.56 -9.82
C GLN A 136 -7.92 -20.41 -10.76
N TRP A 137 -8.39 -21.59 -11.11
CA TRP A 137 -7.80 -22.37 -12.20
C TRP A 137 -8.46 -22.00 -13.52
N GLU A 138 -7.71 -22.16 -14.61
CA GLU A 138 -8.23 -22.06 -15.96
C GLU A 138 -7.81 -23.31 -16.74
N ILE A 139 -8.81 -23.95 -17.34
CA ILE A 139 -8.62 -24.96 -18.38
C ILE A 139 -8.77 -24.24 -19.71
N ASP A 140 -7.86 -24.52 -20.66
CA ASP A 140 -7.98 -24.01 -22.02
C ASP A 140 -9.38 -24.31 -22.57
N SER A 141 -10.01 -23.33 -23.20
CA SER A 141 -11.40 -23.46 -23.67
C SER A 141 -11.60 -24.57 -24.70
N ARG A 142 -10.54 -25.02 -25.37
CA ARG A 142 -10.56 -26.14 -26.32
C ARG A 142 -10.57 -27.51 -25.63
N ASP A 143 -10.05 -27.57 -24.41
CA ASP A 143 -9.93 -28.79 -23.61
C ASP A 143 -10.98 -28.85 -22.49
N ALA A 144 -11.67 -27.73 -22.21
CA ALA A 144 -12.76 -27.67 -21.26
C ALA A 144 -13.90 -28.64 -21.66
N PRO A 145 -14.53 -29.33 -20.69
CA PRO A 145 -15.62 -30.25 -21.00
C PRO A 145 -16.77 -29.61 -21.78
N GLU A 146 -17.32 -30.35 -22.74
CA GLU A 146 -18.45 -29.91 -23.54
C GLU A 146 -19.65 -29.57 -22.62
N GLY A 147 -20.17 -28.35 -22.74
CA GLY A 147 -21.26 -27.84 -21.92
C GLY A 147 -20.84 -27.00 -20.71
N TRP A 148 -19.54 -26.86 -20.42
CA TRP A 148 -19.09 -25.87 -19.45
C TRP A 148 -19.24 -24.44 -20.02
N PRO A 149 -19.80 -23.49 -19.25
CA PRO A 149 -19.97 -22.10 -19.70
C PRO A 149 -18.64 -21.34 -19.81
N THR A 150 -17.59 -21.84 -19.15
CA THR A 150 -16.25 -21.25 -19.12
C THR A 150 -15.21 -22.31 -18.73
N GLY A 151 -13.94 -22.08 -19.07
CA GLY A 151 -12.80 -22.87 -18.61
C GLY A 151 -12.32 -22.52 -17.20
N TYR A 152 -12.85 -21.43 -16.61
CA TYR A 152 -12.49 -21.03 -15.24
C TYR A 152 -13.22 -21.88 -14.19
N LEU A 153 -12.48 -22.26 -13.15
CA LEU A 153 -13.02 -22.96 -11.99
C LEU A 153 -12.39 -22.43 -10.70
N GLY A 154 -13.18 -22.39 -9.64
CA GLY A 154 -12.71 -22.01 -8.32
C GLY A 154 -11.60 -22.94 -7.82
N ILE A 155 -10.77 -22.43 -6.91
CA ILE A 155 -9.77 -23.28 -6.23
C ILE A 155 -10.50 -24.42 -5.51
N ASN A 156 -9.97 -25.63 -5.64
CA ASN A 156 -10.50 -26.85 -5.03
C ASN A 156 -11.94 -27.22 -5.44
N THR A 157 -12.47 -26.70 -6.55
CA THR A 157 -13.76 -27.13 -7.12
C THR A 157 -13.58 -28.15 -8.24
N LYS A 158 -14.65 -28.88 -8.57
CA LYS A 158 -14.67 -29.85 -9.68
C LYS A 158 -15.35 -29.31 -10.94
N GLY A 159 -15.96 -28.14 -10.85
CA GLY A 159 -16.63 -27.49 -11.96
C GLY A 159 -16.87 -26.00 -11.74
N PRO A 160 -17.32 -25.29 -12.79
CA PRO A 160 -17.46 -23.83 -12.80
C PRO A 160 -18.65 -23.31 -11.98
N ASN A 161 -19.63 -24.17 -11.68
CA ASN A 161 -20.86 -23.81 -10.96
C ASN A 161 -20.77 -24.10 -9.45
N GLU A 162 -19.62 -24.53 -8.97
CA GLU A 162 -19.38 -24.83 -7.56
C GLU A 162 -18.77 -23.63 -6.87
N LYS A 163 -19.26 -23.32 -5.67
CA LYS A 163 -18.66 -22.29 -4.83
C LYS A 163 -17.34 -22.82 -4.24
N PRO A 164 -16.20 -22.13 -4.44
CA PRO A 164 -14.94 -22.55 -3.83
C PRO A 164 -14.98 -22.44 -2.30
N PRO A 165 -14.34 -23.37 -1.57
CA PRO A 165 -14.08 -23.21 -0.15
C PRO A 165 -13.11 -22.03 0.10
N LEU A 166 -13.16 -21.46 1.31
CA LEU A 166 -12.30 -20.34 1.72
C LEU A 166 -11.02 -20.85 2.41
N ASP A 167 -10.25 -21.67 1.70
CA ASP A 167 -9.13 -22.41 2.30
C ASP A 167 -7.88 -21.53 2.52
N TYR A 168 -7.67 -20.49 1.71
CA TYR A 168 -6.50 -19.61 1.79
C TYR A 168 -6.69 -18.42 2.74
N LYS A 169 -7.93 -18.16 3.17
CA LYS A 169 -8.29 -17.14 4.18
C LYS A 169 -7.96 -15.70 3.77
N THR A 170 -7.86 -15.46 2.47
CA THR A 170 -7.64 -14.14 1.85
C THR A 170 -8.68 -13.81 0.79
N GLU A 171 -9.69 -14.66 0.63
CA GLU A 171 -10.72 -14.56 -0.40
C GLU A 171 -11.80 -13.55 -0.03
N VAL A 172 -12.08 -13.36 1.27
CA VAL A 172 -13.13 -12.47 1.74
C VAL A 172 -12.70 -11.75 3.02
N PHE A 173 -12.86 -10.43 3.03
CA PHE A 173 -12.65 -9.59 4.21
C PHE A 173 -13.89 -8.72 4.46
N GLU A 174 -14.42 -8.76 5.68
CA GLU A 174 -15.40 -7.77 6.13
C GLU A 174 -14.69 -6.45 6.45
N LEU A 175 -15.17 -5.36 5.89
CA LEU A 175 -14.62 -4.01 6.13
C LEU A 175 -15.27 -3.37 7.34
N ASN A 176 -14.52 -2.49 8.02
CA ASN A 176 -14.99 -1.87 9.25
C ASN A 176 -16.32 -1.10 9.03
N PRO A 177 -17.43 -1.51 9.69
CA PRO A 177 -18.72 -0.87 9.50
C PRO A 177 -18.79 0.53 10.11
N SER A 178 -17.92 0.87 11.07
CA SER A 178 -17.92 2.16 11.77
C SER A 178 -17.36 3.30 10.92
N SER A 179 -16.59 3.00 9.88
CA SER A 179 -16.05 3.99 8.94
C SER A 179 -17.06 4.44 7.88
N ARG A 180 -18.28 3.90 7.89
CA ARG A 180 -19.34 4.29 6.94
C ARG A 180 -19.81 5.73 7.20
N PRO A 181 -19.92 6.57 6.17
CA PRO A 181 -20.66 7.83 6.28
C PRO A 181 -22.09 7.55 6.74
N ARG A 182 -22.59 8.29 7.73
CA ARG A 182 -24.02 8.23 8.06
C ARG A 182 -24.81 8.72 6.84
N PRO A 183 -25.95 8.09 6.50
CA PRO A 183 -26.85 8.66 5.51
C PRO A 183 -27.14 10.11 5.90
N SER A 184 -26.93 11.03 4.97
CA SER A 184 -27.45 12.39 5.13
C SER A 184 -28.98 12.31 5.28
N PRO A 185 -29.59 13.05 6.21
CA PRO A 185 -31.04 13.10 6.35
C PRO A 185 -31.71 13.60 5.07
#